data_AF-A0A736RC67-F1
#
_entry.id   AF-A0A736RC67-F1
#
_cell.length_a   1.000
_cell.length_b   1.000
_cell.length_c   1.000
_cell.angle_alpha   90.00
_cell.angle_beta   90.00
_cell.angle_gamma   90.00
#
_symmetry.space_group_name_H-M   'P 1'
#
loop_
_entity.id
_entity.type
_entity.pdbx_description
1 polymer ?
#
loop_
_entity_poly.entity_id
_entity_poly.type
_entity_poly.pdbx_seq_one_letter_code
_entity_poly.pdbx_strand_id
1 'polypeptide(L)' 'MNSTSVEDLPSLTHNHLPVITTELLAELYGTERQRLTNNFNRNKERFIEGKHFFLIEGDELRELKN' A
#
# COMPACT_ATOMS: atom_id res chain seq x y z
N MET A 1 -16.53 6.56 -11.44
CA MET A 1 -15.11 6.28 -11.15
C MET A 1 -14.64 7.45 -10.31
N ASN A 2 -14.27 7.20 -9.05
CA ASN A 2 -13.81 8.26 -8.16
C ASN A 2 -12.35 8.55 -8.54
N SER A 3 -12.09 9.71 -9.15
CA SER A 3 -10.73 10.18 -9.41
C SER A 3 -10.21 10.81 -8.12
N THR A 4 -9.58 10.01 -7.26
CA THR A 4 -8.91 10.52 -6.06
C THR A 4 -7.73 11.38 -6.53
N SER A 5 -7.81 12.71 -6.35
CA SER A 5 -6.73 13.62 -6.75
C SER A 5 -5.54 13.44 -5.82
N VAL A 6 -4.32 13.54 -6.35
CA VAL A 6 -3.08 13.35 -5.57
C VAL A 6 -2.98 14.39 -4.44
N GLU A 7 -3.59 15.57 -4.63
CA GLU A 7 -3.62 16.63 -3.63
C GLU A 7 -4.49 16.32 -2.40
N ASP A 8 -5.47 15.41 -2.52
CA ASP A 8 -6.42 15.05 -1.45
C ASP A 8 -6.05 13.73 -0.75
N LEU A 9 -4.88 13.16 -1.05
CA LEU A 9 -4.46 11.89 -0.46
C LEU A 9 -4.21 12.05 1.05
N PRO A 10 -4.82 11.21 1.91
CA PRO A 10 -4.51 11.22 3.33
C PRO A 10 -3.02 10.91 3.51
N SER A 11 -2.33 11.78 4.26
CA SER A 11 -0.91 11.59 4.57
C SER A 11 -0.75 10.49 5.62
N LEU A 12 -0.49 9.26 5.16
CA LEU A 12 -0.14 8.15 6.04
C LEU A 12 1.38 8.14 6.22
N THR A 13 1.83 8.09 7.47
CA THR A 13 3.25 8.02 7.80
C THR A 13 3.52 6.73 8.56
N HIS A 14 4.51 5.96 8.12
CA HIS A 14 4.98 4.76 8.81
C HIS A 14 6.51 4.85 8.94
N ASN A 15 7.04 4.67 10.15
CA ASN A 15 8.46 4.88 10.45
C ASN A 15 8.99 6.24 9.96
N HIS A 16 8.19 7.30 10.13
CA HIS A 16 8.50 8.67 9.67
C HIS A 16 8.65 8.83 8.14
N LEU A 17 8.27 7.81 7.36
CA LEU A 17 8.24 7.87 5.90
C LEU A 17 6.79 7.96 5.42
N PRO A 18 6.51 8.81 4.41
CA PRO A 18 5.21 8.84 3.79
C PRO A 18 4.98 7.53 3.03
N VAL A 19 3.86 6.88 3.32
CA VAL A 19 3.47 5.60 2.71
C VAL A 19 2.03 5.68 2.23
N ILE A 20 1.65 4.78 1.33
CA ILE A 20 0.25 4.61 0.90
C ILE A 20 -0.14 3.15 1.01
N THR A 21 -1.41 2.89 1.29
CA THR A 21 -1.93 1.52 1.39
C THR A 21 -2.02 0.88 0.00
N THR A 22 -1.99 -0.45 -0.05
CA THR A 22 -2.18 -1.18 -1.32
C THR A 22 -3.54 -0.88 -1.97
N GLU A 23 -4.54 -0.52 -1.18
CA GLU A 23 -5.86 -0.09 -1.67
C GLU A 23 -5.80 1.24 -2.40
N LEU A 24 -5.21 2.26 -1.76
CA LEU A 24 -5.03 3.57 -2.38
C LEU A 24 -4.14 3.51 -3.62
N LEU A 25 -3.08 2.69 -3.56
CA LEU A 25 -2.23 2.40 -4.72
C LEU A 25 -3.04 1.81 -5.88
N ALA A 26 -3.99 0.91 -5.60
CA ALA A 26 -4.84 0.30 -6.62
C ALA A 26 -5.76 1.34 -7.28
N GLU A 27 -6.37 2.22 -6.48
CA GLU A 27 -7.20 3.33 -6.97
C GLU A 27 -6.41 4.27 -7.89
N LEU A 28 -5.21 4.69 -7.46
CA LEU A 28 -4.32 5.56 -8.24
C LEU A 28 -3.91 4.93 -9.57
N TYR A 29 -3.66 3.63 -9.59
CA TYR A 29 -3.36 2.89 -10.83
C TYR A 29 -4.59 2.43 -11.61
N GLY A 30 -5.82 2.72 -11.15
CA GLY A 30 -7.06 2.27 -11.79
C GLY A 30 -7.16 0.75 -11.91
N THR A 31 -6.60 0.03 -10.93
CA THR A 31 -6.52 -1.43 -10.93
C THR A 31 -7.13 -2.03 -9.67
N GLU A 32 -7.21 -3.35 -9.61
CA GLU A 32 -7.75 -4.07 -8.45
C GLU A 32 -6.62 -4.41 -7.48
N ARG A 33 -6.89 -4.30 -6.16
CA ARG A 33 -5.94 -4.65 -5.09
C ARG A 33 -5.35 -6.04 -5.28
N GLN A 34 -6.18 -7.01 -5.70
CA GLN A 34 -5.76 -8.38 -5.98
C GLN A 34 -4.69 -8.47 -7.08
N ARG A 35 -4.74 -7.60 -8.11
CA ARG A 35 -3.73 -7.58 -9.18
C ARG A 35 -2.37 -7.13 -8.66
N LEU A 36 -2.34 -6.14 -7.79
CA LEU A 36 -1.11 -5.71 -7.11
C LEU A 36 -0.55 -6.82 -6.23
N THR A 37 -1.38 -7.46 -5.40
CA THR A 37 -0.96 -8.58 -4.56
C THR A 37 -0.42 -9.75 -5.38
N ASN A 38 -1.09 -10.11 -6.48
CA ASN A 38 -0.63 -11.16 -7.39
C ASN A 38 0.69 -10.78 -8.06
N ASN A 39 0.85 -9.53 -8.49
CA ASN A 39 2.09 -9.04 -9.08
C ASN A 39 3.25 -9.10 -8.09
N PHE A 40 3.04 -8.59 -6.87
CA PHE A 40 4.01 -8.64 -5.78
C PHE A 40 4.43 -10.09 -5.50
N ASN A 41 3.46 -11.01 -5.33
CA ASN A 41 3.74 -12.42 -5.05
C ASN A 41 4.53 -13.13 -6.16
N ARG A 42 4.28 -12.79 -7.43
CA ARG A 42 4.99 -13.35 -8.58
C ARG A 42 6.39 -12.77 -8.77
N ASN A 43 6.66 -11.59 -8.21
CA ASN A 43 7.87 -10.82 -8.44
C ASN A 43 8.55 -10.44 -7.13
N LYS A 44 8.38 -11.22 -6.06
CA LYS A 44 8.84 -10.86 -4.70
C LYS A 44 10.32 -10.48 -4.65
N GLU A 45 11.15 -11.16 -5.44
CA GLU A 45 12.58 -10.89 -5.61
C GLU A 45 12.91 -9.45 -6.05
N ARG A 46 11.96 -8.72 -6.64
CA ARG A 46 12.11 -7.31 -7.06
C ARG A 46 11.78 -6.32 -5.95
N PHE A 47 11.21 -6.79 -4.85
CA PHE A 47 10.73 -5.95 -3.74
C PHE A 47 11.61 -6.14 -2.50
N ILE A 48 11.98 -5.02 -1.88
CA ILE A 48 12.80 -5.00 -0.67
C ILE A 48 11.94 -4.41 0.44
N GLU A 49 11.77 -5.14 1.53
CA GLU A 49 11.04 -4.69 2.71
C GLU A 49 11.71 -3.46 3.33
N GLY A 50 10.93 -2.50 3.79
CA GLY A 50 11.40 -1.21 4.31
C GLY A 50 11.82 -0.20 3.24
N LYS A 51 11.94 -0.62 1.97
CA LYS A 51 12.23 0.28 0.83
C LYS A 51 11.07 0.38 -0.16
N HIS A 52 10.56 -0.76 -0.61
CA HIS A 52 9.49 -0.82 -1.62
C HIS A 52 8.12 -1.10 -0.99
N PHE A 53 8.08 -1.79 0.16
CA PHE A 53 6.86 -2.10 0.88
C PHE A 53 7.15 -2.23 2.38
N PHE A 54 6.11 -2.07 3.19
CA PHE A 54 6.11 -2.40 4.60
C PHE A 54 5.11 -3.54 4.82
N LEU A 55 5.55 -4.60 5.48
CA LEU A 55 4.69 -5.74 5.81
C LEU A 55 4.02 -5.48 7.15
N ILE A 56 2.70 -5.32 7.14
CA ILE A 56 1.92 -5.10 8.35
C ILE A 56 1.34 -6.44 8.79
N GLU A 57 1.86 -6.98 9.88
CA GLU A 57 1.46 -8.28 10.45
C GLU A 57 1.26 -8.20 11.97
N GLY A 58 0.61 -9.21 12.55
CA GLY A 58 0.44 -9.31 14.00
C GLY A 58 -0.30 -8.13 14.61
N ASP A 59 0.34 -7.46 15.56
CA ASP A 59 -0.26 -6.36 16.32
C ASP A 59 -0.37 -5.07 15.49
N GLU A 60 0.55 -4.81 14.55
CA GLU A 60 0.42 -3.66 13.64
C GLU A 60 -0.83 -3.80 12.74
N LEU A 61 -1.15 -5.03 12.33
CA LEU A 61 -2.37 -5.30 11.55
C LEU A 61 -3.64 -5.10 12.37
N ARG A 62 -3.57 -5.34 13.69
CA ARG A 62 -4.70 -5.10 14.60
C ARG A 62 -4.93 -3.61 14.78
N GLU A 63 -3.86 -2.84 14.97
CA GLU A 63 -3.95 -1.38 15.11
C GLU A 63 -4.50 -0.72 13.84
N LEU A 64 -4.13 -1.21 12.65
CA LEU A 64 -4.65 -0.68 11.38
C LEU A 64 -6.15 -0.95 11.15
N LYS A 65 -6.70 -2.01 11.75
CA LYS A 65 -8.11 -2.41 11.58
C LYS A 65 -9.07 -1.75 12.57
N ASN A 66 -8.55 -1.16 13.65
CA ASN A 66 -9.32 -0.48 14.70
C ASN A 66 -9.53 0.99 14.37
#